data_AF-A0A1A2DF97-F1
#
_entry.id   AF-A0A1A2DF97-F1
#
_cell.length_a   1.000
_cell.length_b   1.000
_cell.length_c   1.000
_cell.angle_alpha   90.00
_cell.angle_beta   90.00
_cell.angle_gamma   90.00
#
_symmetry.space_group_name_H-M   'P 1'
#
loop_
_entity.id
_entity.type
_entity.pdbx_description
1 polymer ?
#
loop_
_entity_poly.entity_id
_entity_poly.type
_entity_poly.pdbx_seq_one_letter_code
_entity_poly.pdbx_strand_id
1 'polypeptide(L)'
;MADETRDEPGEVHDADAATEVIEPHADHEPATEVMSTAQPHPESAPGAEQGERRFTAPSGFDAGTTQKIDTPAEPATEVFSSPGIAGQQKPVAPQVIPPRGDAPGPPQQRRSWGWVVAVVLVIAALVAIAVLGTVLLTRNSEPGASQEEMVRNTIEEFDTAIQSGDLAKLRSITCGSKRDSYVRYDDKTWEEIHERVAAAKQYPVVASIDQVVINGDHAEANVTAFMAYAPQTRSTRSFDLEFRDDQWKICQAPQ
;
A
#
# COMPACT_ATOMS: atom_id res chain seq x y z
N MET A 1 -95.90 46.25 -1.66
CA MET A 1 -94.97 46.28 -2.81
C MET A 1 -93.72 46.99 -2.34
N ALA A 2 -92.58 46.28 -2.42
CA ALA A 2 -91.21 46.66 -2.01
C ALA A 2 -91.01 46.81 -0.49
N ASP A 3 -90.00 46.25 0.16
CA ASP A 3 -88.89 45.38 -0.25
C ASP A 3 -88.34 44.72 1.03
N GLU A 4 -88.11 43.41 0.99
CA GLU A 4 -87.60 42.57 2.07
C GLU A 4 -86.22 42.09 1.64
N THR A 5 -85.15 42.37 2.38
CA THR A 5 -84.06 41.39 2.55
C THR A 5 -83.24 41.67 3.81
N ARG A 6 -83.08 40.60 4.58
CA ARG A 6 -82.31 40.42 5.81
C ARG A 6 -81.16 39.45 5.49
N ASP A 7 -80.11 39.53 6.32
CA ASP A 7 -79.03 38.55 6.55
C ASP A 7 -77.96 38.39 5.45
N GLU A 8 -76.73 38.76 5.83
CA GLU A 8 -75.45 38.19 5.39
C GLU A 8 -75.08 36.97 6.27
N PRO A 9 -74.01 36.17 6.01
CA PRO A 9 -73.19 36.00 4.79
C PRO A 9 -72.92 34.51 4.44
N GLY A 10 -72.29 34.26 3.28
CA GLY A 10 -71.85 32.92 2.86
C GLY A 10 -70.76 32.95 1.77
N GLU A 11 -69.53 33.22 2.22
CA GLU A 11 -68.20 32.74 1.75
C GLU A 11 -68.01 32.22 0.30
N VAL A 12 -67.22 32.93 -0.51
CA VAL A 12 -66.21 32.33 -1.41
C VAL A 12 -65.07 33.32 -1.74
N HIS A 13 -63.82 32.86 -1.54
CA HIS A 13 -62.54 33.18 -2.20
C HIS A 13 -62.26 34.59 -2.74
N ASP A 14 -61.16 35.25 -2.33
CA ASP A 14 -59.82 35.09 -2.92
C ASP A 14 -58.80 36.12 -2.37
N ALA A 15 -57.52 35.79 -2.52
CA ALA A 15 -56.34 36.66 -2.64
C ALA A 15 -55.82 37.51 -1.45
N ASP A 16 -54.70 37.02 -0.91
CA ASP A 16 -53.40 37.70 -0.73
C ASP A 16 -53.25 39.08 -0.06
N ALA A 17 -52.35 39.06 0.94
CA ALA A 17 -51.31 40.04 1.29
C ALA A 17 -51.58 41.17 2.31
N ALA A 18 -50.56 41.31 3.19
CA ALA A 18 -50.24 42.36 4.17
C ALA A 18 -50.96 42.22 5.53
N THR A 19 -50.31 42.10 6.70
CA THR A 19 -49.22 42.91 7.25
C THR A 19 -48.74 42.31 8.59
N GLU A 20 -47.43 42.18 8.84
CA GLU A 20 -46.72 42.54 10.10
C GLU A 20 -45.23 42.20 9.93
N VAL A 21 -44.38 43.17 9.59
CA VAL A 21 -43.66 44.11 10.48
C VAL A 21 -42.49 43.45 11.23
N ILE A 22 -41.29 43.63 10.67
CA ILE A 22 -40.04 43.82 11.41
C ILE A 22 -39.35 45.03 10.74
N GLU A 23 -39.38 46.18 11.41
CA GLU A 23 -38.60 47.36 11.01
C GLU A 23 -37.15 47.29 11.59
N PRO A 24 -36.30 48.32 11.39
CA PRO A 24 -35.21 48.32 10.43
C PRO A 24 -33.86 48.38 11.15
N HIS A 25 -32.73 48.23 10.46
CA HIS A 25 -31.56 49.09 10.73
C HIS A 25 -30.51 48.97 9.62
N ALA A 26 -30.47 50.06 8.85
CA ALA A 26 -29.29 50.74 8.33
C ALA A 26 -28.27 49.92 7.53
N ASP A 27 -28.42 50.03 6.21
CA ASP A 27 -27.37 50.46 5.28
C ASP A 27 -25.95 50.54 5.85
N HIS A 28 -25.10 49.60 5.46
CA HIS A 28 -23.71 49.90 5.15
C HIS A 28 -23.24 49.02 3.99
N GLU A 29 -23.10 49.68 2.83
CA GLU A 29 -22.39 49.19 1.64
C GLU A 29 -20.95 48.75 2.00
N PRO A 30 -20.40 47.68 1.41
CA PRO A 30 -18.97 47.52 1.39
C PRO A 30 -18.39 48.53 0.39
N ALA A 31 -17.80 49.60 0.93
CA ALA A 31 -17.04 50.59 0.18
C ALA A 31 -15.97 49.90 -0.69
N THR A 32 -16.09 50.11 -1.99
CA THR A 32 -15.01 50.02 -2.96
C THR A 32 -13.89 51.00 -2.58
N GLU A 33 -12.78 50.48 -2.04
CA GLU A 33 -11.50 51.19 -2.01
C GLU A 33 -10.64 50.67 -3.17
N VAL A 34 -10.81 51.34 -4.31
CA VAL A 34 -9.85 51.38 -5.40
C VAL A 34 -8.98 52.61 -5.10
N MET A 35 -7.66 52.46 -4.93
CA MET A 35 -6.62 53.43 -5.34
C MET A 35 -5.24 53.06 -4.74
N SER A 36 -4.30 52.67 -5.60
CA SER A 36 -2.94 53.23 -5.61
C SER A 36 -2.26 52.93 -6.95
N THR A 37 -2.62 53.75 -7.94
CA THR A 37 -1.72 54.07 -9.05
C THR A 37 -1.17 55.47 -8.80
N ALA A 38 0.12 55.55 -8.48
CA ALA A 38 0.91 56.76 -8.66
C ALA A 38 2.36 56.36 -8.93
N GLN A 39 2.66 56.14 -10.21
CA GLN A 39 3.99 56.39 -10.76
C GLN A 39 3.89 57.60 -11.67
N PRO A 40 4.89 58.50 -11.63
CA PRO A 40 5.35 59.10 -12.86
C PRO A 40 6.88 59.07 -13.00
N HIS A 41 7.31 58.46 -14.13
CA HIS A 41 8.42 58.84 -15.03
C HIS A 41 9.89 58.62 -14.56
N PRO A 42 10.86 58.59 -15.50
CA PRO A 42 10.94 57.84 -16.77
C PRO A 42 12.32 57.13 -16.96
N GLU A 43 12.44 56.38 -18.06
CA GLU A 43 13.67 56.05 -18.82
C GLU A 43 14.97 55.63 -18.09
N SER A 44 15.37 54.37 -18.31
CA SER A 44 16.70 54.03 -18.85
C SER A 44 16.73 52.58 -19.34
N ALA A 45 16.97 52.40 -20.63
CA ALA A 45 17.57 51.21 -21.24
C ALA A 45 18.85 51.66 -21.96
N PRO A 46 19.74 50.79 -22.47
CA PRO A 46 19.93 49.35 -22.27
C PRO A 46 21.38 49.00 -21.86
N GLY A 47 21.66 47.74 -21.49
CA GLY A 47 23.02 47.26 -21.29
C GLY A 47 23.11 45.75 -21.40
N ALA A 48 23.60 45.27 -22.55
CA ALA A 48 24.05 43.91 -22.74
C ALA A 48 25.25 43.60 -21.84
N GLU A 49 25.37 42.36 -21.34
CA GLU A 49 26.57 41.54 -21.58
C GLU A 49 26.42 40.10 -21.07
N GLN A 50 27.14 39.25 -21.78
CA GLN A 50 27.20 37.80 -21.72
C GLN A 50 28.05 37.33 -20.53
N GLY A 51 27.85 36.08 -20.10
CA GLY A 51 28.96 35.24 -19.65
C GLY A 51 29.09 34.97 -18.14
N GLU A 52 28.90 33.68 -17.83
CA GLU A 52 29.77 32.89 -16.95
C GLU A 52 29.63 33.04 -15.41
N ARG A 53 29.25 31.92 -14.74
CA ARG A 53 30.09 31.12 -13.80
C ARG A 53 29.20 30.14 -13.00
N ARG A 54 29.14 28.88 -13.42
CA ARG A 54 29.89 27.71 -12.91
C ARG A 54 29.42 27.19 -11.54
N PHE A 55 28.71 26.05 -11.56
CA PHE A 55 29.01 24.94 -10.66
C PHE A 55 29.15 23.66 -11.48
N THR A 56 30.41 23.28 -11.68
CA THR A 56 30.86 21.97 -12.16
C THR A 56 30.79 20.96 -11.02
N ALA A 57 30.04 19.88 -11.21
CA ALA A 57 30.38 18.59 -10.62
C ALA A 57 30.82 17.67 -11.77
N PRO A 58 32.04 17.12 -11.75
CA PRO A 58 32.51 16.23 -12.81
C PRO A 58 31.78 14.88 -12.79
N SER A 59 31.53 14.40 -13.99
CA SER A 59 31.03 13.07 -14.40
C SER A 59 31.72 11.90 -13.68
N GLY A 60 30.93 10.95 -13.17
CA GLY A 60 31.42 9.67 -12.66
C GLY A 60 31.23 8.47 -13.60
N PHE A 61 30.88 8.69 -14.89
CA PHE A 61 30.37 7.57 -15.71
C PHE A 61 31.00 7.31 -17.08
N ASP A 62 32.03 8.04 -17.54
CA ASP A 62 32.63 7.72 -18.85
C ASP A 62 34.16 7.87 -18.86
N ALA A 63 34.84 7.00 -18.12
CA ALA A 63 36.27 6.75 -18.29
C ALA A 63 36.63 5.38 -17.71
N GLY A 64 36.48 4.31 -18.49
CA GLY A 64 36.92 2.99 -18.02
C GLY A 64 36.46 1.84 -18.90
N THR A 65 37.27 1.52 -19.90
CA THR A 65 37.44 0.20 -20.50
C THR A 65 36.85 -0.97 -19.67
N THR A 66 35.98 -1.78 -20.28
CA THR A 66 35.65 -3.12 -19.76
C THR A 66 36.92 -3.96 -19.70
N GLN A 67 37.59 -4.00 -18.55
CA GLN A 67 38.66 -4.96 -18.29
C GLN A 67 38.04 -6.34 -18.09
N LYS A 68 38.29 -7.22 -19.04
CA LYS A 68 38.06 -8.66 -18.93
C LYS A 68 38.90 -9.19 -17.77
N ILE A 69 38.26 -9.82 -16.79
CA ILE A 69 38.95 -10.51 -15.70
C ILE A 69 39.53 -11.80 -16.27
N ASP A 70 40.86 -11.93 -16.24
CA ASP A 70 41.53 -13.19 -16.58
C ASP A 70 41.34 -14.21 -15.44
N THR A 71 40.73 -15.34 -15.78
CA THR A 71 40.59 -16.48 -14.87
C THR A 71 41.96 -17.12 -14.66
N PRO A 72 42.45 -17.28 -13.41
CA PRO A 72 43.68 -18.04 -13.17
C PRO A 72 43.50 -19.50 -13.58
N ALA A 73 44.54 -20.08 -14.21
CA ALA A 73 44.55 -21.48 -14.61
C ALA A 73 44.46 -22.40 -13.38
N GLU A 74 43.51 -23.34 -13.41
CA GLU A 74 43.38 -24.39 -12.39
C GLU A 74 44.67 -25.23 -12.32
N PRO A 75 45.23 -25.48 -11.12
CA PRO A 75 46.39 -26.35 -10.99
C PRO A 75 45.98 -27.83 -11.20
N ALA A 76 46.71 -28.51 -12.07
CA ALA A 76 46.57 -29.94 -12.30
C ALA A 76 47.00 -30.73 -11.05
N THR A 77 46.03 -31.36 -10.39
CA THR A 77 46.22 -32.20 -9.18
C THR A 77 45.18 -33.32 -9.34
N GLU A 78 45.46 -34.61 -9.48
CA GLU A 78 46.66 -35.41 -9.24
C GLU A 78 46.72 -36.58 -10.25
N VAL A 79 47.92 -36.91 -10.71
CA VAL A 79 48.21 -38.14 -11.45
C VAL A 79 48.43 -39.25 -10.42
N PHE A 80 47.57 -40.28 -10.46
CA PHE A 80 47.81 -41.52 -9.72
C PHE A 80 49.13 -42.16 -10.17
N SER A 81 50.15 -42.02 -9.34
CA SER A 81 51.39 -42.80 -9.45
C SER A 81 51.16 -44.17 -8.82
N SER A 82 50.88 -45.18 -9.64
CA SER A 82 50.99 -46.59 -9.22
C SER A 82 52.47 -46.97 -9.12
N PRO A 83 52.99 -47.46 -7.98
CA PRO A 83 54.33 -48.00 -7.91
C PRO A 83 54.32 -49.45 -8.43
N GLY A 84 55.19 -49.78 -9.39
CA GLY A 84 55.21 -51.13 -9.95
C GLY A 84 56.33 -51.47 -10.93
N ILE A 85 57.56 -51.20 -10.51
CA ILE A 85 58.87 -51.76 -10.90
C ILE A 85 58.86 -52.96 -11.89
N ALA A 86 59.63 -52.80 -12.97
CA ALA A 86 60.06 -53.88 -13.87
C ALA A 86 60.92 -54.92 -13.12
N GLY A 87 60.58 -56.21 -13.27
CA GLY A 87 61.45 -57.26 -12.74
C GLY A 87 60.92 -58.68 -12.93
N GLN A 88 61.51 -59.37 -13.90
CA GLN A 88 61.75 -60.81 -13.99
C GLN A 88 60.67 -61.80 -13.48
N GLN A 89 60.12 -62.52 -14.45
CA GLN A 89 59.45 -63.81 -14.27
C GLN A 89 60.34 -64.84 -13.56
N LYS A 90 59.77 -65.58 -12.61
CA LYS A 90 60.23 -66.93 -12.23
C LYS A 90 59.01 -67.81 -11.94
N PRO A 91 58.81 -68.95 -12.62
CA PRO A 91 57.67 -69.82 -12.36
C PRO A 91 57.89 -70.57 -11.05
N VAL A 92 56.99 -70.41 -10.10
CA VAL A 92 56.96 -71.15 -8.83
C VAL A 92 55.96 -72.30 -8.98
N ALA A 93 56.42 -73.52 -8.74
CA ALA A 93 55.61 -74.74 -8.79
C ALA A 93 54.54 -74.75 -7.68
N PRO A 94 53.38 -75.40 -7.89
CA PRO A 94 52.27 -75.36 -6.95
C PRO A 94 52.57 -76.17 -5.68
N GLN A 95 52.55 -75.48 -4.53
CA GLN A 95 52.60 -76.11 -3.20
C GLN A 95 51.18 -76.52 -2.80
N VAL A 96 50.99 -77.81 -2.52
CA VAL A 96 49.73 -78.39 -2.04
C VAL A 96 49.51 -77.97 -0.60
N ILE A 97 48.42 -77.25 -0.33
CA ILE A 97 47.98 -76.89 1.03
C ILE A 97 47.07 -78.03 1.53
N PRO A 98 47.35 -78.65 2.69
CA PRO A 98 46.44 -79.63 3.31
C PRO A 98 45.09 -78.97 3.62
N PRO A 99 43.96 -79.69 3.52
CA PRO A 99 42.65 -79.14 3.89
C PRO A 99 42.69 -78.72 5.36
N ARG A 100 42.50 -77.43 5.62
CA ARG A 100 42.21 -76.95 6.98
C ARG A 100 40.86 -77.55 7.37
N GLY A 101 40.88 -78.41 8.37
CA GLY A 101 39.67 -78.85 9.07
C GLY A 101 38.89 -77.63 9.57
N ASP A 102 37.58 -77.83 9.67
CA ASP A 102 36.55 -76.84 9.95
C ASP A 102 36.95 -75.78 10.99
N ALA A 103 37.26 -74.58 10.50
CA ALA A 103 37.28 -73.39 11.34
C ALA A 103 35.84 -72.84 11.44
N PRO A 104 35.31 -72.58 12.64
CA PRO A 104 34.01 -71.93 12.77
C PRO A 104 34.05 -70.56 12.10
N GLY A 105 33.11 -70.29 11.20
CA GLY A 105 32.99 -68.98 10.55
C GLY A 105 32.84 -67.85 11.58
N PRO A 106 33.37 -66.64 11.30
CA PRO A 106 33.21 -65.51 12.20
C PRO A 106 31.73 -65.16 12.36
N PRO A 107 31.26 -64.76 13.56
CA PRO A 107 29.86 -64.42 13.77
C PRO A 107 29.49 -63.24 12.88
N GLN A 108 28.50 -63.43 12.01
CA GLN A 108 27.84 -62.34 11.30
C GLN A 108 27.22 -61.41 12.34
N GLN A 109 27.94 -60.34 12.66
CA GLN A 109 27.43 -59.27 13.50
C GLN A 109 26.29 -58.61 12.72
N ARG A 110 25.06 -59.00 13.04
CA ARG A 110 23.85 -58.35 12.54
C ARG A 110 23.93 -56.88 12.96
N ARG A 111 24.39 -56.04 12.04
CA ARG A 111 24.57 -54.61 12.26
C ARG A 111 23.19 -54.05 12.59
N SER A 112 23.02 -53.70 13.86
CA SER A 112 21.73 -53.45 14.48
C SER A 112 21.07 -52.22 13.85
N TRP A 113 20.22 -52.44 12.85
CA TRP A 113 19.40 -51.44 12.16
C TRP A 113 18.72 -50.43 13.11
N GLY A 114 18.51 -50.79 14.37
CA GLY A 114 18.01 -49.90 15.42
C GLY A 114 18.79 -48.59 15.57
N TRP A 115 20.10 -48.56 15.29
CA TRP A 115 20.87 -47.29 15.32
C TRP A 115 20.52 -46.37 14.14
N VAL A 116 20.23 -46.94 12.96
CA VAL A 116 19.80 -46.19 11.78
C VAL A 116 18.42 -45.60 12.06
N VAL A 117 17.51 -46.39 12.65
CA VAL A 117 16.19 -45.91 13.05
C VAL A 117 16.28 -44.78 14.07
N ALA A 118 17.15 -44.90 15.09
CA ALA A 118 17.37 -43.85 16.07
C ALA A 118 17.90 -42.55 15.43
N VAL A 119 18.88 -42.65 14.53
CA VAL A 119 19.43 -41.48 13.82
C VAL A 119 18.36 -40.82 12.92
N VAL A 120 17.57 -41.61 12.20
CA VAL A 120 16.48 -41.11 11.34
C VAL A 120 15.41 -40.39 12.18
N LEU A 121 15.05 -40.92 13.35
CA LEU A 121 14.08 -40.27 14.23
C LEU A 121 14.60 -38.92 14.77
N VAL A 122 15.88 -38.83 15.11
CA VAL A 122 16.50 -37.56 15.55
C VAL A 122 16.49 -36.54 14.41
N ILE A 123 16.85 -36.95 13.19
CA ILE A 123 16.81 -36.07 12.01
C ILE A 123 15.38 -35.62 11.72
N ALA A 124 14.41 -36.54 11.75
CA ALA A 124 13.00 -36.21 11.55
C ALA A 124 12.47 -35.22 12.60
N ALA A 125 12.85 -35.39 13.88
CA ALA A 125 12.49 -34.46 14.94
C ALA A 125 13.10 -33.06 14.71
N LEU A 126 14.38 -32.99 14.30
CA LEU A 126 15.03 -31.70 13.99
C LEU A 126 14.39 -31.00 12.79
N VAL A 127 14.03 -31.76 11.74
CA VAL A 127 13.31 -31.23 10.59
C VAL A 127 11.93 -30.70 11.01
N ALA A 128 11.20 -31.44 11.85
CA ALA A 128 9.91 -30.99 12.37
C ALA A 128 10.03 -29.71 13.20
N ILE A 129 11.06 -29.59 14.06
CA ILE A 129 11.32 -28.38 14.85
C ILE A 129 11.71 -27.21 13.94
N ALA A 130 12.55 -27.45 12.92
CA ALA A 130 12.93 -26.42 11.96
C ALA A 130 11.72 -25.92 11.16
N VAL A 131 10.86 -26.82 10.68
CA VAL A 131 9.62 -26.46 9.97
C VAL A 131 8.64 -25.76 10.90
N LEU A 132 8.48 -26.20 12.15
CA LEU A 132 7.60 -25.54 13.10
C LEU A 132 8.14 -24.15 13.47
N GLY A 133 9.45 -24.01 13.64
CA GLY A 133 10.12 -22.75 13.86
C GLY A 133 9.96 -21.80 12.68
N THR A 134 10.15 -22.27 11.44
CA THR A 134 9.91 -21.44 10.25
C THR A 134 8.45 -21.07 10.10
N VAL A 135 7.49 -21.98 10.32
CA VAL A 135 6.05 -21.68 10.25
C VAL A 135 5.61 -20.70 11.32
N LEU A 136 6.13 -20.80 12.55
CA LEU A 136 5.83 -19.84 13.62
C LEU A 136 6.51 -18.48 13.36
N LEU A 137 7.73 -18.47 12.83
CA LEU A 137 8.42 -17.25 12.44
C LEU A 137 7.76 -16.57 11.24
N THR A 138 7.30 -17.33 10.23
CA THR A 138 6.61 -16.78 9.05
C THR A 138 5.19 -16.34 9.36
N ARG A 139 4.47 -17.00 10.28
CA ARG A 139 3.16 -16.51 10.77
C ARG A 139 3.25 -15.17 11.50
N ASN A 140 4.39 -14.87 12.13
CA ASN A 140 4.65 -13.57 12.74
C ASN A 140 5.37 -12.60 11.79
N SER A 141 5.68 -13.03 10.56
CA SER A 141 6.41 -12.25 9.56
C SER A 141 5.56 -12.02 8.30
N GLU A 142 4.42 -11.35 8.44
CA GLU A 142 3.76 -10.61 7.35
C GLU A 142 3.58 -9.13 7.75
N PRO A 143 4.64 -8.33 7.99
CA PRO A 143 4.46 -7.21 8.92
C PRO A 143 4.29 -5.82 8.28
N GLY A 144 4.70 -5.61 7.02
CA GLY A 144 4.79 -4.26 6.44
C GLY A 144 4.14 -4.15 5.07
N ALA A 145 4.72 -4.81 4.08
CA ALA A 145 4.24 -4.70 2.69
C ALA A 145 2.78 -5.18 2.53
N SER A 146 2.38 -6.27 3.20
CA SER A 146 0.99 -6.76 3.16
C SER A 146 0.01 -5.84 3.88
N GLN A 147 0.40 -5.28 5.04
CA GLN A 147 -0.45 -4.34 5.79
C GLN A 147 -0.55 -2.98 5.08
N GLU A 148 0.56 -2.49 4.54
CA GLU A 148 0.57 -1.30 3.71
C GLU A 148 -0.29 -1.48 2.46
N GLU A 149 -0.20 -2.64 1.80
CA GLU A 149 -1.05 -2.97 0.65
C GLU A 149 -2.53 -3.04 1.03
N MET A 150 -2.88 -3.63 2.18
CA MET A 150 -4.26 -3.63 2.67
C MET A 150 -4.78 -2.22 3.00
N VAL A 151 -3.94 -1.34 3.57
CA VAL A 151 -4.28 0.08 3.79
C VAL A 151 -4.51 0.78 2.46
N ARG A 152 -3.59 0.62 1.50
CA ARG A 152 -3.71 1.19 0.15
C ARG A 152 -4.99 0.73 -0.53
N ASN A 153 -5.26 -0.57 -0.53
CA ASN A 153 -6.48 -1.15 -1.08
C ASN A 153 -7.74 -0.58 -0.40
N THR A 154 -7.74 -0.38 0.92
CA THR A 154 -8.88 0.22 1.63
C THR A 154 -9.14 1.67 1.19
N ILE A 155 -8.08 2.45 0.94
CA ILE A 155 -8.20 3.83 0.43
C ILE A 155 -8.74 3.82 -1.00
N GLU A 156 -8.26 2.93 -1.87
CA GLU A 156 -8.74 2.77 -3.25
C GLU A 156 -10.21 2.32 -3.29
N GLU A 157 -10.59 1.39 -2.41
CA GLU A 157 -11.98 0.95 -2.25
C GLU A 157 -12.89 2.08 -1.77
N PHE A 158 -12.41 2.93 -0.86
CA PHE A 158 -13.15 4.11 -0.43
C PHE A 158 -13.32 5.14 -1.55
N ASP A 159 -12.25 5.46 -2.26
CA ASP A 159 -12.30 6.34 -3.43
C ASP A 159 -13.29 5.81 -4.48
N THR A 160 -13.24 4.51 -4.76
CA THR A 160 -14.18 3.85 -5.67
C THR A 160 -15.61 3.92 -5.16
N ALA A 161 -15.85 3.67 -3.87
CA ALA A 161 -17.18 3.72 -3.28
C ALA A 161 -17.79 5.13 -3.28
N ILE A 162 -16.96 6.17 -3.10
CA ILE A 162 -17.40 7.57 -3.28
C ILE A 162 -17.81 7.82 -4.74
N GLN A 163 -17.01 7.36 -5.70
CA GLN A 163 -17.27 7.55 -7.12
C GLN A 163 -18.51 6.79 -7.59
N SER A 164 -18.69 5.54 -7.17
CA SER A 164 -19.81 4.68 -7.56
C SER A 164 -21.09 4.93 -6.76
N GLY A 165 -20.99 5.60 -5.60
CA GLY A 165 -22.11 5.79 -4.70
C GLY A 165 -22.46 4.55 -3.87
N ASP A 166 -21.54 3.59 -3.72
CA ASP A 166 -21.76 2.37 -2.93
C ASP A 166 -21.83 2.67 -1.43
N LEU A 167 -23.05 2.96 -0.97
CA LEU A 167 -23.32 3.29 0.42
C LEU A 167 -23.04 2.13 1.38
N ALA A 168 -23.30 0.89 0.95
CA ALA A 168 -23.04 -0.29 1.77
C ALA A 168 -21.54 -0.45 2.02
N LYS A 169 -20.72 -0.27 0.98
CA LYS A 169 -19.27 -0.27 1.10
C LYS A 169 -18.78 0.90 1.96
N LEU A 170 -19.25 2.12 1.73
CA LEU A 170 -18.88 3.29 2.55
C LEU A 170 -19.16 3.05 4.04
N ARG A 171 -20.30 2.46 4.39
CA ARG A 171 -20.64 2.12 5.79
C ARG A 171 -19.76 1.02 6.37
N SER A 172 -19.30 0.07 5.56
CA SER A 172 -18.51 -1.07 6.06
C SER A 172 -17.04 -0.73 6.28
N ILE A 173 -16.46 0.11 5.41
CA ILE A 173 -15.03 0.46 5.43
C ILE A 173 -14.73 1.76 6.16
N THR A 174 -15.72 2.39 6.81
CA THR A 174 -15.52 3.59 7.62
C THR A 174 -15.81 3.34 9.09
N CYS A 175 -15.28 4.20 9.95
CA CYS A 175 -15.50 4.13 11.39
C CYS A 175 -15.82 5.52 12.01
N GLY A 176 -16.29 5.52 13.26
CA GLY A 176 -16.58 6.74 14.03
C GLY A 176 -17.56 7.70 13.32
N SER A 177 -17.32 9.00 13.48
CA SER A 177 -18.15 10.07 12.89
C SER A 177 -18.31 9.97 11.38
N LYS A 178 -17.26 9.49 10.68
CA LYS A 178 -17.29 9.30 9.22
C LYS A 178 -18.35 8.25 8.85
N ARG A 179 -18.37 7.11 9.55
CA ARG A 179 -19.41 6.08 9.36
C ARG A 179 -20.80 6.60 9.72
N ASP A 180 -20.92 7.30 10.85
CA ASP A 180 -22.20 7.84 11.32
C ASP A 180 -22.83 8.76 10.26
N SER A 181 -22.01 9.52 9.53
CA SER A 181 -22.46 10.38 8.43
C SER A 181 -23.09 9.62 7.25
N TYR A 182 -22.74 8.34 7.04
CA TYR A 182 -23.29 7.48 5.99
C TYR A 182 -24.47 6.62 6.49
N VAL A 183 -24.46 6.23 7.76
CA VAL A 183 -25.54 5.40 8.35
C VAL A 183 -26.87 6.14 8.41
N ARG A 184 -26.86 7.47 8.54
CA ARG A 184 -28.07 8.31 8.65
C ARG A 184 -28.93 8.40 7.38
N TYR A 185 -28.39 8.03 6.23
CA TYR A 185 -29.13 8.01 4.97
C TYR A 185 -29.80 6.67 4.77
N ASP A 186 -30.89 6.58 4.03
CA ASP A 186 -31.32 5.32 3.39
C ASP A 186 -30.75 5.25 1.97
N ASP A 187 -30.85 4.07 1.34
CA ASP A 187 -30.22 3.83 0.04
C ASP A 187 -30.80 4.73 -1.06
N LYS A 188 -32.12 4.99 -1.06
CA LYS A 188 -32.77 5.84 -2.06
C LYS A 188 -32.36 7.31 -1.90
N THR A 189 -32.43 7.82 -0.68
CA THR A 189 -32.01 9.21 -0.39
C THR A 189 -30.55 9.43 -0.76
N TRP A 190 -29.69 8.45 -0.49
CA TRP A 190 -28.27 8.53 -0.86
C TRP A 190 -28.06 8.52 -2.38
N GLU A 191 -28.76 7.65 -3.12
CA GLU A 191 -28.67 7.58 -4.58
C GLU A 191 -29.03 8.93 -5.22
N GLU A 192 -30.12 9.56 -4.77
CA GLU A 192 -30.53 10.90 -5.25
C GLU A 192 -29.49 12.00 -4.95
N ILE A 193 -28.87 11.95 -3.77
CA ILE A 193 -27.79 12.88 -3.39
C ILE A 193 -26.55 12.62 -4.24
N HIS A 194 -26.15 11.36 -4.38
CA HIS A 194 -24.98 10.95 -5.14
C HIS A 194 -25.12 11.32 -6.60
N GLU A 195 -26.27 11.07 -7.24
CA GLU A 195 -26.53 11.43 -8.62
C GLU A 195 -26.29 12.92 -8.86
N ARG A 196 -26.81 13.78 -7.97
CA ARG A 196 -26.61 15.24 -8.04
C ARG A 196 -25.14 15.62 -7.89
N VAL A 197 -24.45 15.05 -6.91
CA VAL A 197 -23.03 15.32 -6.65
C VAL A 197 -22.15 14.83 -7.81
N ALA A 198 -22.45 13.66 -8.36
CA ALA A 198 -21.74 13.05 -9.47
C ALA A 198 -21.94 13.84 -10.77
N ALA A 199 -23.18 14.27 -11.06
CA ALA A 199 -23.49 15.13 -12.22
C ALA A 199 -22.72 16.45 -12.16
N ALA A 200 -22.56 17.03 -10.98
CA ALA A 200 -21.76 18.24 -10.75
C ALA A 200 -20.25 17.97 -10.63
N LYS A 201 -19.83 16.69 -10.61
CA LYS A 201 -18.45 16.25 -10.34
C LYS A 201 -17.87 16.82 -9.03
N GLN A 202 -18.74 17.04 -8.04
CA GLN A 202 -18.40 17.65 -6.75
C GLN A 202 -17.96 16.62 -5.69
N TYR A 203 -17.14 15.66 -6.09
CA TYR A 203 -16.56 14.66 -5.19
C TYR A 203 -15.02 14.65 -5.31
N PRO A 204 -14.30 14.30 -4.22
CA PRO A 204 -12.86 14.13 -4.27
C PRO A 204 -12.48 12.85 -5.01
N VAL A 205 -11.31 12.86 -5.64
CA VAL A 205 -10.67 11.71 -6.29
C VAL A 205 -9.24 11.61 -5.78
N VAL A 206 -8.82 10.40 -5.40
CA VAL A 206 -7.43 10.09 -5.03
C VAL A 206 -6.60 9.90 -6.30
N ALA A 207 -5.57 10.72 -6.48
CA ALA A 207 -4.64 10.62 -7.60
C ALA A 207 -3.48 9.66 -7.32
N SER A 208 -2.96 9.70 -6.09
CA SER A 208 -1.86 8.85 -5.63
C SER A 208 -1.90 8.70 -4.11
N ILE A 209 -1.42 7.56 -3.64
CA ILE A 209 -1.13 7.31 -2.22
C ILE A 209 0.38 7.43 -2.06
N ASP A 210 0.80 8.56 -1.50
CA ASP A 210 2.19 9.02 -1.51
C ASP A 210 3.00 8.38 -0.38
N GLN A 211 2.39 8.23 0.80
CA GLN A 211 3.03 7.62 1.97
C GLN A 211 1.99 6.92 2.83
N VAL A 212 2.38 5.79 3.43
CA VAL A 212 1.61 5.07 4.44
C VAL A 212 2.52 4.82 5.64
N VAL A 213 2.03 5.12 6.84
CA VAL A 213 2.72 4.89 8.11
C VAL A 213 1.80 4.08 9.01
N ILE A 214 2.21 2.87 9.38
CA ILE A 214 1.43 1.96 10.23
C ILE A 214 2.05 1.91 11.62
N ASN A 215 1.21 2.12 12.63
CA ASN A 215 1.54 2.08 14.05
C ASN A 215 0.56 1.15 14.78
N GLY A 216 0.87 -0.14 14.82
CA GLY A 216 0.00 -1.14 15.44
C GLY A 216 -1.31 -1.29 14.68
N ASP A 217 -2.42 -0.99 15.35
CA ASP A 217 -3.78 -0.99 14.81
C ASP A 217 -4.20 0.36 14.22
N HIS A 218 -3.31 1.34 14.15
CA HIS A 218 -3.54 2.64 13.50
C HIS A 218 -2.65 2.78 12.26
N ALA A 219 -3.14 3.49 11.24
CA ALA A 219 -2.33 3.89 10.10
C ALA A 219 -2.69 5.32 9.67
N GLU A 220 -1.69 6.05 9.19
CA GLU A 220 -1.87 7.35 8.56
C GLU A 220 -1.35 7.27 7.12
N ALA A 221 -2.14 7.77 6.17
CA ALA A 221 -1.79 7.75 4.76
C ALA A 221 -1.92 9.13 4.12
N ASN A 222 -0.82 9.66 3.59
CA ASN A 222 -0.82 10.87 2.80
C ASN A 222 -1.20 10.54 1.36
N VAL A 223 -2.18 11.27 0.84
CA VAL A 223 -2.68 11.13 -0.53
C VAL A 223 -2.64 12.46 -1.25
N THR A 224 -2.37 12.43 -2.55
CA THR A 224 -2.64 13.56 -3.43
C THR A 224 -4.05 13.41 -3.98
N ALA A 225 -4.93 14.37 -3.69
CA ALA A 225 -6.32 14.35 -4.11
C ALA A 225 -6.72 15.63 -4.86
N PHE A 226 -7.78 15.53 -5.67
CA PHE A 226 -8.39 16.66 -6.38
C PHE A 226 -9.91 16.52 -6.42
N MET A 227 -10.64 17.59 -6.75
CA MET A 227 -12.08 17.49 -7.02
C MET A 227 -12.31 17.10 -8.47
N ALA A 228 -13.24 16.18 -8.76
CA ALA A 228 -13.44 15.63 -10.11
C ALA A 228 -13.74 16.70 -11.19
N TYR A 229 -14.31 17.85 -10.83
CA TYR A 229 -14.52 18.98 -11.74
C TYR A 229 -13.23 19.79 -12.06
N ALA A 230 -12.16 19.65 -11.28
CA ALA A 230 -10.93 20.43 -11.39
C ALA A 230 -9.66 19.59 -11.14
N PRO A 231 -9.35 18.60 -12.01
CA PRO A 231 -8.25 17.65 -11.81
C PRO A 231 -6.83 18.28 -11.81
N GLN A 232 -6.70 19.48 -12.37
CA GLN A 232 -5.47 20.28 -12.31
C GLN A 232 -5.20 20.89 -10.93
N THR A 233 -6.21 20.96 -10.04
CA THR A 233 -6.07 21.53 -8.69
C THR A 233 -5.90 20.40 -7.68
N ARG A 234 -4.64 20.05 -7.40
CA ARG A 234 -4.28 18.95 -6.50
C ARG A 234 -3.84 19.47 -5.14
N SER A 235 -4.18 18.74 -4.09
CA SER A 235 -3.77 19.01 -2.72
C SER A 235 -3.41 17.71 -2.00
N THR A 236 -2.37 17.74 -1.17
CA THR A 236 -2.08 16.64 -0.24
C THR A 236 -3.09 16.65 0.91
N ARG A 237 -3.63 15.47 1.23
CA ARG A 237 -4.54 15.24 2.36
C ARG A 237 -4.09 13.97 3.09
N SER A 238 -4.44 13.85 4.37
CA SER A 238 -4.17 12.65 5.16
C SER A 238 -5.45 11.86 5.42
N PHE A 239 -5.37 10.54 5.37
CA PHE A 239 -6.37 9.61 5.86
C PHE A 239 -5.86 8.92 7.12
N ASP A 240 -6.68 8.92 8.16
CA ASP A 240 -6.50 8.06 9.32
C ASP A 240 -7.24 6.75 9.11
N LEU A 241 -6.60 5.64 9.42
CA LEU A 241 -7.19 4.32 9.38
C LEU A 241 -6.96 3.59 10.70
N GLU A 242 -7.91 2.72 11.03
CA GLU A 242 -7.82 1.82 12.18
C GLU A 242 -8.13 0.39 11.74
N PHE A 243 -7.38 -0.58 12.24
CA PHE A 243 -7.60 -2.00 12.01
C PHE A 243 -8.58 -2.53 13.06
N ARG A 244 -9.84 -2.75 12.66
CA ARG A 244 -10.92 -3.21 13.53
C ARG A 244 -11.88 -4.13 12.80
N ASP A 245 -12.46 -5.07 13.53
CA ASP A 245 -13.33 -6.12 12.97
C ASP A 245 -12.61 -6.89 11.83
N ASP A 246 -11.32 -7.21 12.05
CA ASP A 246 -10.43 -7.87 11.09
C ASP A 246 -10.28 -7.16 9.74
N GLN A 247 -10.49 -5.83 9.70
CA GLN A 247 -10.35 -5.02 8.48
C GLN A 247 -9.80 -3.62 8.78
N TRP A 248 -8.99 -3.07 7.88
CA TRP A 248 -8.69 -1.65 7.88
C TRP A 248 -9.93 -0.82 7.54
N LYS A 249 -10.14 0.26 8.28
CA LYS A 249 -11.27 1.19 8.09
C LYS A 249 -10.79 2.62 8.13
N ILE A 250 -11.34 3.46 7.26
CA ILE A 250 -11.07 4.89 7.26
C ILE A 250 -11.85 5.55 8.38
N CYS A 251 -11.09 6.13 9.30
CA CYS A 251 -11.58 6.86 10.44
C CYS A 251 -11.33 8.35 10.23
N GLN A 252 -11.95 9.19 11.05
CA GLN A 252 -11.60 10.60 11.09
C GLN A 252 -10.73 10.80 12.33
N ALA A 253 -9.55 11.41 12.18
CA ALA A 253 -8.79 11.84 13.35
C ALA A 253 -9.67 12.71 14.27
N PRO A 254 -9.60 12.51 15.59
CA PRO A 254 -10.18 13.47 16.52
C PRO A 254 -9.60 14.86 16.24
N GLN A 255 -10.49 15.85 16.09
CA GLN A 255 -10.12 17.26 15.95
C GLN A 255 -9.79 17.86 17.32
#